data_AF-A0AAC8TDZ7-F1
#
_entry.id   AF-A0AAC8TDZ7-F1
#
_cell.length_a   1.000
_cell.length_b   1.000
_cell.length_c   1.000
_cell.angle_alpha   90.00
_cell.angle_beta   90.00
_cell.angle_gamma   90.00
#
_symmetry.space_group_name_H-M   'P 1'
#
loop_
_entity.id
_entity.type
_entity.pdbx_description
1 polymer ?
#
loop_
_entity_poly.entity_id
_entity_poly.type
_entity_poly.pdbx_seq_one_letter_code
_entity_poly.pdbx_strand_id
1 'polypeptide(L)'
;MFVNGKNFDALQLATRTLWEVKANDLEAYNPFILQVEINKQIEEARRERALAAACGFNFRIGVRSEAHKEALEGAAAEFKGLIELMGWC
;
A
#
# COMPACT_ATOMS: atom_id res chain seq x y z
N MET A 1 0.99 -3.72 13.82
CA MET A 1 0.28 -2.78 14.72
C MET A 1 -1.22 -2.96 14.53
N PHE A 2 -1.97 -3.26 15.59
CA PHE A 2 -3.42 -3.51 15.48
C PHE A 2 -4.23 -2.23 15.70
N VAL A 3 -4.99 -1.80 14.68
CA VAL A 3 -5.84 -0.61 14.71
C VAL A 3 -7.19 -0.96 14.11
N ASN A 4 -8.25 -0.77 14.90
CA ASN A 4 -9.64 -0.95 14.50
C ASN A 4 -9.91 -2.26 13.72
N GLY A 5 -9.41 -3.38 14.24
CA GLY A 5 -9.64 -4.70 13.63
C GLY A 5 -8.64 -5.12 12.55
N LYS A 6 -7.69 -4.25 12.16
CA LYS A 6 -6.67 -4.55 11.13
C LYS A 6 -5.26 -4.50 11.70
N ASN A 7 -4.41 -5.46 11.33
CA ASN A 7 -3.00 -5.46 11.68
C ASN A 7 -2.20 -4.84 10.53
N PHE A 8 -1.69 -3.63 10.73
CA PHE A 8 -0.79 -2.93 9.82
C PHE A 8 0.65 -3.42 9.99
N ASP A 9 1.43 -3.40 8.92
CA ASP A 9 2.81 -3.89 8.94
C ASP A 9 3.71 -3.06 9.84
N ALA A 10 3.55 -1.73 9.85
CA ALA A 10 4.31 -0.87 10.75
C ALA A 10 3.54 0.36 11.23
N LEU A 11 4.02 0.91 12.35
CA LEU A 11 3.63 2.20 12.89
C LEU A 11 4.87 3.07 13.06
N GLN A 12 4.89 4.20 12.35
CA GLN A 12 5.89 5.24 12.54
C GLN A 12 5.33 6.31 13.49
N LEU A 13 5.74 6.27 14.76
CA LEU A 13 5.18 7.12 15.81
C LEU A 13 5.37 8.62 15.58
N ALA A 14 6.55 9.03 15.11
CA ALA A 14 6.91 10.44 14.93
C ALA A 14 5.95 11.19 13.98
N THR A 15 5.44 10.50 12.97
CA THR A 15 4.54 11.03 11.95
C THR A 15 3.10 10.53 12.10
N ARG A 16 2.85 9.66 13.11
CA ARG A 16 1.60 8.92 13.29
C ARG A 16 1.15 8.24 11.99
N THR A 17 2.09 7.57 11.31
CA THR A 17 1.83 6.91 10.03
C THR A 17 1.74 5.41 10.21
N LEU A 18 0.65 4.82 9.74
CA LEU A 18 0.52 3.38 9.56
C LEU A 18 0.96 2.99 8.15
N TRP A 19 1.68 1.88 8.07
CA TRP A 19 2.26 1.38 6.83
C TRP A 19 1.67 0.03 6.48
N GLU A 20 1.45 -0.14 5.18
CA GLU A 20 1.21 -1.43 4.54
C GLU A 20 2.31 -1.66 3.50
N VAL A 21 2.92 -2.85 3.48
CA VAL A 21 4.06 -3.18 2.62
C VAL A 21 3.64 -4.24 1.62
N LYS A 22 3.75 -3.93 0.33
CA LYS A 22 3.48 -4.87 -0.77
C LYS A 22 4.81 -5.33 -1.36
N ALA A 23 5.25 -6.53 -0.95
CA ALA A 23 6.53 -7.13 -1.31
C ALA A 23 6.46 -8.11 -2.50
N ASN A 24 5.33 -8.14 -3.22
CA ASN A 24 5.10 -9.08 -4.33
C ASN A 24 6.01 -8.80 -5.52
N ASP A 25 6.45 -9.87 -6.19
CA ASP A 25 7.14 -9.79 -7.48
C ASP A 25 6.17 -9.65 -8.65
N LEU A 26 5.64 -8.45 -8.81
CA LEU A 26 4.69 -8.16 -9.88
C LEU A 26 5.31 -8.26 -11.28
N GLU A 27 6.63 -8.10 -11.41
CA GLU A 27 7.33 -8.18 -12.69
C GLU A 27 7.39 -9.63 -13.22
N ALA A 28 7.32 -10.62 -12.31
CA ALA A 28 7.20 -12.02 -12.66
C ALA A 28 5.78 -12.44 -13.07
N TYR A 29 4.78 -11.56 -12.94
CA TYR A 29 3.38 -11.92 -13.21
C TYR A 29 3.02 -11.73 -14.68
N ASN A 30 2.18 -12.62 -15.19
CA ASN A 30 1.53 -12.38 -16.48
C ASN A 30 0.49 -11.25 -16.36
N PRO A 31 0.07 -10.62 -17.48
CA PRO A 31 -0.81 -9.46 -17.45
C PRO A 31 -2.14 -9.67 -16.73
N PHE A 32 -2.73 -10.87 -16.83
CA PHE A 32 -4.00 -11.16 -16.16
C PHE A 32 -3.84 -11.19 -14.63
N ILE A 33 -2.81 -11.89 -14.14
CA ILE A 33 -2.53 -11.95 -12.70
C ILE A 33 -2.13 -10.59 -12.16
N LEU A 34 -1.34 -9.82 -12.91
CA LEU A 34 -0.96 -8.45 -12.55
C LEU A 34 -2.21 -7.58 -12.32
N GLN A 35 -3.16 -7.60 -13.26
CA GLN A 35 -4.38 -6.80 -13.15
C GLN A 35 -5.22 -7.18 -11.93
N VAL A 36 -5.40 -8.49 -11.68
CA VAL A 36 -6.16 -8.99 -10.53
C VAL A 36 -5.49 -8.57 -9.22
N GLU A 37 -4.17 -8.72 -9.13
CA GLU A 37 -3.41 -8.38 -7.92
C GLU A 37 -3.46 -6.87 -7.63
N ILE A 38 -3.27 -6.02 -8.65
CA ILE A 38 -3.35 -4.56 -8.51
C ILE A 38 -4.75 -4.13 -8.03
N ASN A 39 -5.81 -4.67 -8.64
CA ASN A 39 -7.18 -4.34 -8.24
C ASN A 39 -7.45 -4.75 -6.78
N LYS A 40 -6.98 -5.93 -6.38
CA LYS A 40 -7.11 -6.40 -5.00
C LYS A 40 -6.38 -5.46 -4.03
N GLN A 41 -5.13 -5.10 -4.31
CA GLN A 41 -4.34 -4.22 -3.45
C GLN A 41 -4.95 -2.83 -3.32
N ILE A 42 -5.58 -2.32 -4.39
CA ILE A 42 -6.32 -1.05 -4.36
C ILE A 42 -7.51 -1.11 -3.41
N GLU A 43 -8.34 -2.15 -3.49
CA GLU A 43 -9.50 -2.30 -2.61
C GLU A 43 -9.10 -2.46 -1.14
N GLU A 44 -8.04 -3.24 -0.88
CA GLU A 44 -7.44 -3.34 0.45
C GLU A 44 -6.96 -1.98 0.94
N ALA A 45 -6.16 -1.27 0.14
CA ALA A 45 -5.60 0.02 0.51
C ALA A 45 -6.69 1.08 0.78
N ARG A 46 -7.82 1.06 0.07
CA ARG A 46 -8.97 1.94 0.33
C ARG A 46 -9.53 1.72 1.73
N ARG A 47 -9.81 0.46 2.05
CA ARG A 47 -10.34 0.07 3.37
C ARG A 47 -9.36 0.45 4.48
N GLU A 48 -8.09 0.16 4.28
CA GLU A 48 -7.04 0.37 5.26
C GLU A 48 -6.77 1.85 5.52
N ARG A 49 -6.73 2.66 4.46
CA ARG A 49 -6.65 4.12 4.55
C ARG A 49 -7.83 4.68 5.32
N ALA A 50 -9.06 4.21 5.06
CA ALA A 50 -10.24 4.64 5.78
C ALA A 50 -10.17 4.28 7.28
N LEU A 51 -9.70 3.08 7.61
CA LEU A 51 -9.49 2.64 9.00
C LEU A 51 -8.42 3.49 9.71
N ALA A 52 -7.29 3.76 9.05
CA ALA A 52 -6.24 4.61 9.59
C ALA A 52 -6.76 6.03 9.87
N ALA A 53 -7.48 6.62 8.90
CA ALA A 53 -8.07 7.95 9.03
C ALA A 53 -9.09 8.04 10.16
N ALA A 54 -9.95 7.02 10.32
CA ALA A 54 -10.92 6.96 11.42
C ALA A 54 -10.26 6.96 12.82
N CYS A 55 -9.01 6.49 12.92
CA CYS A 55 -8.23 6.49 14.14
C CYS A 55 -7.22 7.64 14.24
N GLY A 56 -7.26 8.61 13.31
CA GLY A 56 -6.37 9.77 13.32
C GLY A 56 -4.90 9.44 13.01
N PHE A 57 -4.67 8.46 12.14
CA PHE A 57 -3.36 8.11 11.60
C PHE A 57 -3.26 8.50 10.12
N ASN A 58 -2.05 8.86 9.70
CA ASN A 58 -1.66 8.90 8.30
C ASN A 58 -1.52 7.47 7.77
N PHE A 59 -1.58 7.31 6.45
CA PHE A 59 -1.45 6.02 5.78
C PHE A 59 -0.45 6.11 4.62
N ARG A 60 0.45 5.13 4.54
CA ARG A 60 1.46 4.99 3.48
C ARG A 60 1.55 3.54 3.03
N ILE A 61 1.92 3.37 1.76
CA ILE A 61 2.15 2.05 1.16
C ILE A 61 3.63 1.95 0.78
N GLY A 62 4.32 0.93 1.28
CA GLY A 62 5.66 0.58 0.85
C GLY A 62 5.62 -0.43 -0.30
N VAL A 63 6.37 -0.20 -1.37
CA VAL A 63 6.51 -1.16 -2.48
C VAL A 63 7.97 -1.45 -2.78
N ARG A 64 8.21 -2.52 -3.54
CA ARG A 64 9.56 -2.98 -3.85
C ARG A 64 10.18 -2.58 -5.16
N SER A 65 9.36 -2.17 -6.13
CA SER A 65 9.87 -1.69 -7.40
C SER A 65 9.08 -0.49 -7.87
N GLU A 66 9.72 0.33 -8.71
CA GLU A 66 9.06 1.50 -9.31
C GLU A 66 7.90 1.06 -10.20
N ALA A 67 8.03 -0.08 -10.90
CA ALA A 67 6.94 -0.65 -11.71
C ALA A 67 5.69 -0.96 -10.87
N HIS A 68 5.85 -1.47 -9.65
CA HIS A 68 4.73 -1.71 -8.73
C HIS A 68 4.09 -0.39 -8.29
N LYS A 69 4.90 0.61 -7.96
CA LYS A 69 4.40 1.95 -7.63
C LYS A 69 3.57 2.54 -8.78
N GLU A 70 4.13 2.56 -9.99
CA GLU A 70 3.47 3.08 -11.18
C GLU A 70 2.18 2.34 -11.50
N ALA A 71 2.16 1.02 -11.34
CA ALA A 71 0.95 0.22 -11.58
C ALA A 71 -0.18 0.59 -10.61
N LEU A 72 0.12 0.77 -9.32
CA LEU A 72 -0.88 1.17 -8.32
C LEU A 72 -1.35 2.62 -8.53
N GLU A 73 -0.43 3.57 -8.74
CA GLU A 73 -0.79 4.98 -8.98
C GLU A 73 -1.53 5.18 -10.30
N GLY A 74 -1.19 4.40 -11.33
CA GLY A 74 -1.85 4.41 -12.63
C GLY A 74 -3.26 3.82 -12.59
N ALA A 75 -3.48 2.78 -11.79
CA ALA A 75 -4.80 2.18 -11.62
C ALA A 75 -5.70 2.96 -10.66
N ALA A 76 -5.14 3.68 -9.69
CA ALA A 76 -5.89 4.51 -8.75
C ALA A 76 -5.12 5.78 -8.35
N ALA A 77 -5.46 6.90 -9.00
CA ALA A 77 -4.81 8.19 -8.81
C ALA A 77 -4.92 8.75 -7.38
N GLU A 78 -5.88 8.28 -6.58
CA GLU A 78 -6.06 8.64 -5.17
C GLU A 78 -4.92 8.19 -4.25
N PHE A 79 -4.09 7.24 -4.70
CA PHE A 79 -2.89 6.78 -4.00
C PHE A 79 -1.61 7.50 -4.44
N LYS A 80 -1.70 8.40 -5.42
CA LYS A 80 -0.54 9.16 -5.88
C LYS A 80 0.11 9.93 -4.74
N GLY A 81 1.40 9.71 -4.53
CA GLY A 81 2.16 10.34 -3.45
C GLY A 81 1.92 9.75 -2.05
N LEU A 82 1.16 8.65 -1.94
CA LEU A 82 1.05 7.83 -0.73
C LEU A 82 1.92 6.56 -0.79
N ILE A 83 2.44 6.24 -1.98
CA ILE A 83 3.25 5.05 -2.24
C ILE A 83 4.74 5.42 -2.25
N GLU A 84 5.53 4.68 -1.49
CA GLU A 84 6.96 4.91 -1.32
C GLU A 84 7.74 3.67 -1.73
N LEU A 85 8.76 3.89 -2.57
CA LEU A 85 9.72 2.84 -2.91
C LEU A 85 10.59 2.59 -1.68
N MET A 86 10.49 1.40 -1.12
CA MET A 86 11.35 1.02 -0.01
C MET A 86 12.70 0.53 -0.55
N GLY A 87 13.79 0.94 0.09
CA GLY A 87 15.11 0.37 -0.17
C GLY A 87 15.20 -1.00 0.51
N TRP A 88 15.12 -2.07 -0.28
CA TRP A 88 15.27 -3.44 0.21
C TRP A 88 16.76 -3.74 0.34
N CYS A 89 17.21 -4.17 1.52
CA CYS A 89 18.59 -4.54 1.83
C CYS A 89 18.71 -6.04 2.07
#